data_AF-G2E8W9-F1
#
_entry.id   AF-G2E8W9-F1
#
_cell.length_a   1.000
_cell.length_b   1.000
_cell.length_c   1.000
_cell.angle_alpha   90.00
_cell.angle_beta   90.00
_cell.angle_gamma   90.00
#
_symmetry.space_group_name_H-M   'P 1'
#
loop_
_entity.id
_entity.type
_entity.pdbx_description
1 polymer ?
#
loop_
_entity_poly.entity_id
_entity_poly.type
_entity_poly.pdbx_seq_one_letter_code
_entity_poly.pdbx_strand_id
1 'polypeptide(L)'
;MGKPFSFAEWACALSSMRAFNQLDKIEVEEKTIHWRNKVLGLLEASDAMELMPHQELADNSIVSFRVFKDNQYLNQEELCSLYFSIIRGGYGNECEFDYVTIGQPVNYGEKAFLRLAIGAKTIRQFVVQDEAEFATDEKIISILEQKIAELETGRTCRASAY
;
A
#
# COMPACT_ATOMS: atom_id res chain seq x y z
N MET A 1 -4.65 -8.89 26.60
CA MET A 1 -6.10 -9.19 26.66
C MET A 1 -6.75 -8.41 25.53
N GLY A 2 -7.11 -9.07 24.43
CA GLY A 2 -7.68 -8.39 23.25
C GLY A 2 -9.07 -7.87 23.56
N LYS A 3 -9.38 -6.63 23.15
CA LYS A 3 -10.75 -6.11 23.24
C LYS A 3 -11.70 -7.09 22.55
N PRO A 4 -12.84 -7.45 23.15
CA PRO A 4 -13.87 -8.20 22.43
C PRO A 4 -14.34 -7.35 21.24
N PHE A 5 -14.40 -7.95 20.06
CA PHE A 5 -15.05 -7.33 18.90
C PHE A 5 -16.49 -7.03 19.30
N SER A 6 -16.89 -5.77 19.16
CA SER A 6 -18.27 -5.37 19.39
C SER A 6 -19.17 -6.02 18.34
N PHE A 7 -20.43 -6.29 18.72
CA PHE A 7 -21.43 -6.79 17.79
C PHE A 7 -21.56 -5.91 16.53
N ALA A 8 -21.40 -4.59 16.69
CA ALA A 8 -21.43 -3.62 15.59
C ALA A 8 -20.27 -3.83 14.60
N GLU A 9 -19.04 -4.02 15.08
CA GLU A 9 -17.89 -4.29 14.21
C GLU A 9 -18.07 -5.60 13.43
N TRP A 10 -18.62 -6.62 14.07
CA TRP A 10 -18.90 -7.91 13.42
C TRP A 10 -19.99 -7.80 12.35
N ALA A 11 -21.06 -7.06 12.64
CA ALA A 11 -22.12 -6.79 11.68
C ALA A 11 -21.62 -5.99 10.46
N CYS A 12 -20.76 -4.99 10.67
CA CYS A 12 -20.12 -4.23 9.59
C CYS A 12 -19.23 -5.10 8.71
N ALA A 13 -18.43 -5.99 9.32
CA ALA A 13 -17.58 -6.93 8.59
C ALA A 13 -18.42 -7.88 7.71
N LEU A 14 -19.47 -8.48 8.29
CA LEU A 14 -20.39 -9.34 7.54
C LEU A 14 -21.10 -8.60 6.40
N SER A 15 -21.56 -7.37 6.65
CA SER A 15 -22.20 -6.55 5.62
C SER A 15 -21.24 -6.29 4.45
N SER A 16 -20.00 -5.95 4.75
CA SER A 16 -18.96 -5.73 3.74
C SER A 16 -18.65 -7.01 2.95
N MET A 17 -18.53 -8.15 3.63
CA MET A 17 -18.32 -9.46 2.98
C MET A 17 -19.47 -9.83 2.06
N ARG A 18 -20.72 -9.62 2.49
CA ARG A 18 -21.90 -9.89 1.67
C ARG A 18 -21.96 -9.01 0.43
N ALA A 19 -21.69 -7.71 0.57
CA ALA A 19 -21.65 -6.79 -0.55
C ALA A 19 -20.57 -7.17 -1.57
N PHE A 20 -19.40 -7.63 -1.09
CA PHE A 20 -18.33 -8.11 -1.97
C PHE A 20 -18.72 -9.40 -2.70
N ASN A 21 -19.31 -10.36 -1.99
CA ASN A 21 -19.71 -11.65 -2.55
C ASN A 21 -20.87 -11.57 -3.56
N GLN A 22 -21.51 -10.41 -3.70
CA GLN A 22 -22.55 -10.16 -4.71
C GLN A 22 -21.99 -9.74 -6.07
N LEU A 23 -20.72 -9.33 -6.12
CA LEU A 23 -20.07 -8.96 -7.38
C LEU A 23 -19.72 -10.19 -8.21
N ASP A 24 -19.61 -10.00 -9.52
CA ASP A 24 -19.04 -11.02 -10.40
C ASP A 24 -17.56 -11.22 -10.05
N LYS A 25 -17.16 -12.47 -9.83
CA LYS A 25 -15.79 -12.82 -9.46
C LYS A 25 -14.81 -12.58 -10.59
N ILE A 26 -15.25 -12.73 -11.83
CA ILE A 26 -14.43 -12.48 -13.03
C ILE A 26 -14.13 -10.98 -13.10
N GLU A 27 -15.15 -10.12 -12.97
CA GLU A 27 -14.97 -8.66 -12.98
C GLU A 27 -14.05 -8.18 -11.85
N VAL A 28 -14.18 -8.75 -10.64
CA VAL A 28 -13.30 -8.44 -9.52
C VAL A 28 -11.85 -8.84 -9.81
N GLU A 29 -11.63 -10.04 -10.35
CA GLU A 29 -10.29 -10.52 -10.68
C GLU A 29 -9.66 -9.65 -11.79
N GLU A 30 -10.39 -9.38 -12.87
CA GLU A 30 -9.95 -8.53 -13.97
C GLU A 30 -9.57 -7.13 -13.49
N LYS A 31 -10.43 -6.52 -12.65
CA LYS A 31 -10.15 -5.19 -12.09
C LYS A 31 -8.93 -5.22 -11.16
N THR A 32 -8.73 -6.32 -10.41
CA THR A 32 -7.55 -6.49 -9.54
C THR A 32 -6.28 -6.61 -10.37
N ILE A 33 -6.32 -7.37 -11.48
CA ILE A 33 -5.21 -7.49 -12.42
C ILE A 33 -4.89 -6.14 -13.08
N HIS A 34 -5.91 -5.37 -13.49
CA HIS A 34 -5.70 -4.04 -14.07
C HIS A 34 -5.03 -3.08 -13.08
N TRP A 35 -5.53 -3.04 -11.84
CA TRP A 35 -4.90 -2.27 -10.77
C TRP A 35 -3.44 -2.71 -10.56
N ARG A 36 -3.19 -4.02 -10.49
CA ARG A 36 -1.83 -4.57 -10.32
C ARG A 36 -0.90 -4.10 -11.42
N ASN A 37 -1.31 -4.25 -12.68
CA ASN A 37 -0.48 -3.88 -13.83
C ASN A 37 -0.16 -2.38 -13.83
N LYS A 38 -1.14 -1.55 -13.45
CA LYS A 38 -0.94 -0.11 -13.30
C LYS A 38 0.10 0.20 -12.22
N VAL A 39 -0.03 -0.39 -11.04
CA VAL A 39 0.91 -0.19 -9.92
C VAL A 39 2.31 -0.71 -10.27
N LEU A 40 2.42 -1.87 -10.91
CA LEU A 40 3.70 -2.41 -11.37
C LEU A 40 4.39 -1.43 -12.33
N GLY A 41 3.67 -0.94 -13.35
CA GLY A 41 4.24 0.01 -14.32
C GLY A 41 4.69 1.32 -13.68
N LEU A 42 3.95 1.82 -12.68
CA LEU A 42 4.33 3.03 -11.93
C LEU A 42 5.59 2.80 -11.07
N LEU A 43 5.71 1.64 -10.43
CA LEU A 43 6.90 1.29 -9.64
C LEU A 43 8.13 1.04 -10.53
N GLU A 44 7.96 0.39 -11.68
CA GLU A 44 9.04 0.15 -12.65
C GLU A 44 9.57 1.44 -13.29
N ALA A 45 8.72 2.47 -13.38
CA ALA A 45 9.11 3.78 -13.89
C ALA A 45 9.91 4.62 -12.87
N SER A 46 9.99 4.18 -11.62
CA SER A 46 10.65 4.93 -10.54
C SER A 46 12.10 4.50 -10.34
N ASP A 47 13.02 5.46 -10.27
CA ASP A 47 14.44 5.21 -9.94
C ASP A 47 14.65 4.85 -8.46
N ALA A 48 13.66 5.12 -7.61
CA ALA A 48 13.75 4.95 -6.16
C ALA A 48 13.15 3.64 -5.67
N MET A 49 12.48 2.88 -6.53
CA MET A 49 11.73 1.68 -6.15
C MET A 49 12.10 0.51 -7.05
N GLU A 50 12.20 -0.68 -6.46
CA GLU A 50 12.55 -1.90 -7.19
C GLU A 50 11.63 -3.04 -6.80
N LEU A 51 10.96 -3.64 -7.78
CA LEU A 51 10.08 -4.78 -7.54
C LEU A 51 10.85 -5.97 -6.95
N MET A 52 10.25 -6.65 -5.96
CA MET A 52 10.80 -7.91 -5.47
C MET A 52 10.73 -9.00 -6.56
N PRO A 53 11.68 -9.94 -6.63
CA PRO A 53 11.62 -11.02 -7.61
C PRO A 53 10.42 -11.91 -7.32
N HIS A 54 9.97 -12.63 -8.35
CA HIS A 54 8.86 -13.58 -8.27
C HIS A 54 7.49 -12.95 -7.97
N GLN A 55 7.23 -11.72 -8.44
CA GLN A 55 5.90 -11.09 -8.33
C GLN A 55 4.80 -11.95 -8.97
N GLU A 56 5.12 -12.74 -9.98
CA GLU A 56 4.18 -13.65 -10.65
C GLU A 56 3.61 -14.74 -9.73
N LEU A 57 4.27 -15.01 -8.59
CA LEU A 57 3.80 -15.96 -7.58
C LEU A 57 3.01 -15.28 -6.45
N ALA A 58 3.02 -13.94 -6.41
CA ALA A 58 2.29 -13.18 -5.40
C ALA A 58 0.82 -13.00 -5.80
N ASP A 59 -0.04 -12.87 -4.79
CA ASP A 59 -1.45 -12.55 -4.98
C ASP A 59 -1.59 -11.24 -5.77
N ASN A 60 -2.50 -11.20 -6.74
CA ASN A 60 -2.70 -10.05 -7.62
C ASN A 60 -3.02 -8.76 -6.83
N SER A 61 -3.63 -8.89 -5.65
CA SER A 61 -3.98 -7.78 -4.76
C SER A 61 -2.81 -7.18 -3.98
N ILE A 62 -1.59 -7.73 -4.09
CA ILE A 62 -0.41 -7.28 -3.34
C ILE A 62 0.81 -7.10 -4.25
N VAL A 63 1.46 -5.94 -4.17
CA VAL A 63 2.72 -5.65 -4.87
C VAL A 63 3.82 -5.36 -3.84
N SER A 64 4.93 -6.08 -3.91
CA SER A 64 6.05 -5.94 -2.97
C SER A 64 7.27 -5.28 -3.63
N PHE A 65 7.90 -4.32 -2.99
CA PHE A 65 9.03 -3.59 -3.57
C PHE A 65 10.03 -3.15 -2.50
N ARG A 66 11.30 -3.04 -2.90
CA ARG A 66 12.36 -2.41 -2.12
C ARG A 66 12.46 -0.93 -2.49
N VAL A 67 12.99 -0.15 -1.55
CA VAL A 67 13.29 1.25 -1.76
C VAL A 67 14.81 1.41 -1.87
N PHE A 68 15.25 2.11 -2.90
CA PHE A 68 16.64 2.43 -3.16
C PHE A 68 16.86 3.93 -3.01
N LYS A 69 17.84 4.31 -2.20
CA LYS A 69 18.21 5.71 -1.96
C LYS A 69 19.69 5.81 -1.62
N ASP A 70 20.35 6.86 -2.09
CA ASP A 70 21.77 7.14 -1.81
C ASP A 70 22.69 5.93 -2.06
N ASN A 71 22.46 5.24 -3.18
CA ASN A 71 23.16 4.03 -3.61
C ASN A 71 23.04 2.80 -2.69
N GLN A 72 22.02 2.75 -1.84
CA GLN A 72 21.74 1.61 -0.97
C GLN A 72 20.24 1.31 -0.87
N TYR A 73 19.90 0.05 -0.55
CA TYR A 73 18.53 -0.27 -0.18
C TYR A 73 18.27 0.15 1.26
N LEU A 74 17.10 0.74 1.49
CA LEU A 74 16.68 1.09 2.84
C LEU A 74 16.56 -0.16 3.71
N ASN A 75 17.07 -0.07 4.93
CA ASN A 75 16.95 -1.12 5.92
C ASN A 75 15.58 -1.07 6.65
N GLN A 76 15.33 -2.00 7.57
CA GLN A 76 14.07 -2.07 8.30
C GLN A 76 13.73 -0.78 9.06
N GLU A 77 14.72 -0.15 9.71
CA GLU A 77 14.51 1.05 10.52
C GLU A 77 14.17 2.27 9.65
N GLU A 78 14.84 2.40 8.52
CA GLU A 78 14.58 3.45 7.52
C GLU A 78 13.21 3.26 6.87
N LEU A 79 12.83 2.02 6.52
CA LEU A 79 11.49 1.72 6.00
C LEU A 79 10.40 1.96 7.03
N CYS A 80 10.65 1.69 8.32
CA CYS A 80 9.72 2.06 9.40
C CYS A 80 9.54 3.58 9.49
N SER A 81 10.63 4.33 9.36
CA SER A 81 10.59 5.81 9.38
C SER A 81 9.79 6.35 8.19
N LEU A 82 10.03 5.82 6.99
CA LEU A 82 9.28 6.12 5.78
C LEU A 82 7.80 5.74 5.92
N TYR A 83 7.51 4.54 6.42
CA TYR A 83 6.13 4.11 6.66
C TYR A 83 5.37 5.07 7.60
N PHE A 84 6.00 5.48 8.70
CA PHE A 84 5.37 6.41 9.63
C PHE A 84 5.19 7.81 9.05
N SER A 85 6.13 8.29 8.23
CA SER A 85 5.98 9.60 7.58
C SER A 85 4.83 9.61 6.58
N ILE A 86 4.57 8.48 5.90
CA ILE A 86 3.45 8.33 4.98
C ILE A 86 2.12 8.32 5.73
N ILE A 87 1.94 7.44 6.72
CA ILE A 87 0.62 7.29 7.36
C ILE A 87 0.24 8.48 8.25
N ARG A 88 1.23 9.29 8.68
CA ARG A 88 1.02 10.49 9.52
C ARG A 88 0.99 11.79 8.71
N GLY A 89 1.20 11.74 7.39
CA GLY A 89 1.39 12.91 6.54
C GLY A 89 0.20 13.89 6.55
N GLY A 90 -1.03 13.37 6.50
CA GLY A 90 -2.24 14.19 6.38
C GLY A 90 -2.32 14.89 5.02
N TYR A 91 -3.13 14.38 4.09
CA TYR A 91 -3.10 14.75 2.67
C TYR A 91 -4.32 15.55 2.19
N GLY A 92 -5.26 15.89 3.07
CA GLY A 92 -6.55 16.49 2.68
C GLY A 92 -6.47 17.87 2.01
N ASN A 93 -5.33 18.57 2.08
CA ASN A 93 -5.13 19.84 1.37
C ASN A 93 -4.72 19.65 -0.10
N GLU A 94 -4.15 18.49 -0.46
CA GLU A 94 -3.53 18.22 -1.76
C GLU A 94 -4.23 17.06 -2.50
N CYS A 95 -4.95 16.22 -1.76
CA CYS A 95 -5.59 15.01 -2.26
C CYS A 95 -7.07 14.95 -1.83
N GLU A 96 -7.84 14.11 -2.53
CA GLU A 96 -9.26 13.83 -2.21
C GLU A 96 -9.42 12.93 -0.96
N PHE A 97 -8.31 12.58 -0.32
CA PHE A 97 -8.26 11.75 0.88
C PHE A 97 -7.40 12.42 1.96
N ASP A 98 -7.77 12.22 3.22
CA ASP A 98 -7.03 12.77 4.35
C ASP A 98 -5.82 11.92 4.74
N TYR A 99 -5.90 10.60 4.53
CA TYR A 99 -4.91 9.64 5.02
C TYR A 99 -4.64 8.53 4.00
N VAL A 100 -3.38 8.07 3.97
CA VAL A 100 -2.94 6.92 3.20
C VAL A 100 -2.53 5.83 4.16
N THR A 101 -2.95 4.60 3.87
CA THR A 101 -2.50 3.40 4.58
C THR A 101 -1.84 2.45 3.59
N ILE A 102 -0.62 2.01 3.89
CA ILE A 102 0.11 0.99 3.13
C ILE A 102 0.45 -0.20 4.04
N GLY A 103 0.94 -1.29 3.45
CA GLY A 103 1.43 -2.43 4.22
C GLY A 103 2.60 -2.01 5.12
N GLN A 104 2.64 -2.57 6.34
CA GLN A 104 3.77 -2.39 7.24
C GLN A 104 5.06 -2.93 6.60
N PRO A 105 6.22 -2.33 6.88
CA PRO A 105 7.51 -2.86 6.44
C PRO A 105 7.69 -4.31 6.85
N VAL A 106 8.17 -5.12 5.91
CA VAL A 106 8.42 -6.55 6.12
C VAL A 106 9.93 -6.77 6.14
N ASN A 107 10.40 -7.50 7.15
CA ASN A 107 11.79 -7.92 7.24
C ASN A 107 11.91 -9.40 6.83
N TYR A 108 12.92 -9.69 6.02
CA TYR A 108 13.31 -11.03 5.59
C TYR A 108 14.84 -11.18 5.66
N GLY A 109 15.31 -11.64 6.83
CA GLY A 109 16.74 -11.73 7.12
C GLY A 109 17.37 -10.35 7.21
N GLU A 110 18.36 -10.09 6.36
CA GLU A 110 19.05 -8.79 6.25
C GLU A 110 18.37 -7.83 5.25
N LYS A 111 17.25 -8.23 4.64
CA LYS A 111 16.54 -7.45 3.62
C LYS A 111 15.20 -6.98 4.15
N ALA A 112 14.83 -5.75 3.83
CA ALA A 112 13.52 -5.22 4.15
C ALA A 112 12.83 -4.67 2.88
N PHE A 113 11.51 -4.69 2.87
CA PHE A 113 10.69 -4.24 1.74
C PHE A 113 9.31 -3.74 2.20
N LEU A 114 8.63 -3.00 1.32
CA LEU A 114 7.27 -2.49 1.51
C LEU A 114 6.28 -3.26 0.63
N ARG A 115 5.00 -3.11 0.97
CA ARG A 115 3.88 -3.70 0.22
C ARG A 115 2.78 -2.67 -0.02
N LEU A 116 2.31 -2.60 -1.26
CA LEU A 116 1.01 -2.02 -1.60
C LEU A 116 -0.01 -3.15 -1.67
N ALA A 117 -1.17 -2.93 -1.07
CA ALA A 117 -2.26 -3.90 -1.09
C ALA A 117 -3.57 -3.17 -1.38
N ILE A 118 -4.37 -3.71 -2.30
CA ILE A 118 -5.72 -3.23 -2.56
C ILE A 118 -6.73 -3.96 -1.68
N GLY A 119 -7.55 -3.20 -0.97
CA GLY A 119 -8.58 -3.75 -0.08
C GLY A 119 -9.86 -4.11 -0.82
N ALA A 120 -10.61 -5.09 -0.29
CA ALA A 120 -11.91 -5.53 -0.81
C ALA A 120 -12.95 -4.38 -0.96
N LYS A 121 -12.87 -3.34 -0.12
CA LYS A 121 -13.73 -2.15 -0.25
C LYS A 121 -13.39 -1.35 -1.50
N THR A 122 -12.10 -1.08 -1.73
CA THR A 122 -11.61 -0.28 -2.86
C THR A 122 -11.89 -0.98 -4.17
N ILE A 123 -11.60 -2.28 -4.28
CA ILE A 123 -11.86 -3.01 -5.52
C ILE A 123 -13.35 -3.09 -5.84
N ARG A 124 -14.23 -3.21 -4.82
CA ARG A 124 -15.68 -3.12 -5.05
C ARG A 124 -16.06 -1.75 -5.63
N GLN A 125 -15.47 -0.66 -5.14
CA GLN A 125 -15.72 0.67 -5.68
C GLN A 125 -15.27 0.75 -7.14
N PHE A 126 -14.07 0.24 -7.45
CA PHE A 126 -13.54 0.21 -8.81
C PHE A 126 -14.39 -0.60 -9.78
N VAL A 127 -14.93 -1.75 -9.35
CA VAL A 127 -15.86 -2.53 -10.18
C VAL A 127 -17.16 -1.77 -10.41
N VAL A 128 -17.78 -1.23 -9.34
CA VAL A 128 -19.07 -0.52 -9.44
C VAL A 128 -18.98 0.76 -10.27
N GLN A 129 -17.84 1.45 -10.23
CA GLN A 129 -17.60 2.70 -10.93
C GLN A 129 -16.95 2.51 -12.30
N ASP A 130 -16.63 1.27 -12.68
CA ASP A 130 -15.79 0.92 -13.82
C ASP A 130 -14.50 1.77 -13.90
N GLU A 131 -13.79 1.86 -12.77
CA GLU A 131 -12.52 2.60 -12.67
C GLU A 131 -11.49 2.03 -13.64
N ALA A 132 -10.84 2.90 -14.42
CA ALA A 132 -9.89 2.52 -15.46
C ALA A 132 -8.55 3.26 -15.33
N GLU A 133 -8.52 4.44 -14.70
CA GLU A 133 -7.36 5.32 -14.67
C GLU A 133 -6.50 5.08 -13.42
N PHE A 134 -7.14 4.73 -12.30
CA PHE A 134 -6.48 4.54 -11.00
C PHE A 134 -5.69 5.78 -10.54
N ALA A 135 -6.21 6.98 -10.83
CA ALA A 135 -5.55 8.26 -10.55
C ALA A 135 -5.22 8.48 -9.05
N THR A 136 -6.00 7.86 -8.16
CA THR A 136 -5.71 7.87 -6.72
C THR A 136 -4.45 7.08 -6.40
N ASP A 137 -4.26 5.91 -7.03
CA ASP A 137 -3.06 5.08 -6.85
C ASP A 137 -1.81 5.77 -7.41
N GLU A 138 -1.93 6.48 -8.54
CA GLU A 138 -0.85 7.34 -9.05
C GLU A 138 -0.41 8.39 -8.02
N LYS A 139 -1.36 9.11 -7.42
CA LYS A 139 -1.07 10.11 -6.37
C LYS A 139 -0.40 9.47 -5.15
N ILE A 140 -0.84 8.27 -4.74
CA ILE A 140 -0.22 7.54 -3.62
C ILE A 140 1.23 7.20 -3.94
N ILE A 141 1.54 6.79 -5.18
CA ILE A 141 2.91 6.49 -5.60
C ILE A 141 3.75 7.77 -5.67
N SER A 142 3.20 8.89 -6.14
CA SER A 142 3.91 10.18 -6.08
C SER A 142 4.21 10.64 -4.65
N ILE A 143 3.27 10.42 -3.71
CA ILE A 143 3.51 10.67 -2.28
C ILE A 143 4.65 9.79 -1.75
N LEU A 144 4.68 8.51 -2.13
CA LEU A 144 5.77 7.60 -1.77
C LEU A 144 7.12 8.14 -2.26
N GLU A 145 7.22 8.52 -3.53
CA GLU A 145 8.45 9.08 -4.10
C GLU A 145 8.89 10.36 -3.39
N GLN A 146 7.96 11.27 -3.13
CA GLN A 146 8.24 12.49 -2.37
C GLN A 146 8.77 12.16 -0.97
N LYS A 147 8.12 11.24 -0.25
CA LYS A 147 8.55 10.85 1.10
C LYS A 147 9.89 10.12 1.10
N ILE A 148 10.18 9.34 0.06
CA ILE A 148 11.50 8.74 -0.14
C ILE A 148 12.53 9.84 -0.35
N ALA A 149 12.25 10.86 -1.18
CA ALA A 149 13.16 11.97 -1.42
C ALA A 149 13.44 12.80 -0.14
N GLU A 150 12.42 13.00 0.70
CA GLU A 150 12.52 13.72 1.99
C GLU A 150 13.26 12.93 3.09
N LEU A 151 13.35 11.60 2.97
CA LEU A 151 13.92 10.75 4.03
C LEU A 151 15.43 11.00 4.23
N GLU A 152 15.87 11.43 5.40
CA GLU A 152 17.30 11.49 5.69
C GLU A 152 17.87 10.10 6.00
N THR A 153 18.80 9.60 5.17
CA THR A 153 19.46 8.30 5.36
C THR A 153 20.50 8.36 6.49
N GLY A 154 20.67 7.26 7.23
CA GLY A 154 21.66 7.18 8.32
C GLY A 154 21.27 7.84 9.66
N ARG A 155 20.02 8.32 9.82
CA ARG A 155 19.47 8.66 11.15
C ARG A 155 18.73 7.47 11.74
N THR A 156 19.18 7.02 12.91
CA THR A 156 18.47 6.02 13.71
C THR A 156 17.16 6.61 14.25
N CYS A 157 16.06 5.93 13.96
CA CYS A 157 14.75 6.23 14.47
C CYS A 157 14.74 5.83 15.95
N ARG A 158 14.94 6.80 16.86
CA ARG A 158 14.54 6.62 18.26
C ARG A 158 13.02 6.48 18.28
N ALA A 159 12.54 5.24 18.21
CA ALA A 159 11.18 4.91 18.57
C ALA A 159 11.00 5.36 20.02
N SER A 160 10.43 6.54 20.22
CA SER A 160 9.92 6.94 21.53
C SER A 160 8.80 5.97 21.84
N ALA A 161 9.07 5.04 22.76
CA ALA A 161 8.07 4.17 23.35
C ALA A 161 6.93 5.04 23.89
N TYR A 162 5.73 4.84 23.36
CA TYR A 162 4.48 5.28 23.95
C TYR A 162 3.58 4.06 24.07
#